data_AF-A0A8T4D3H7-F1
#
_entry.id   AF-A0A8T4D3H7-F1
#
_cell.length_a   1.000
_cell.length_b   1.000
_cell.length_c   1.000
_cell.angle_alpha   90.00
_cell.angle_beta   90.00
_cell.angle_gamma   90.00
#
_symmetry.space_group_name_H-M   'P 1'
#
loop_
_entity.id
_entity.type
_entity.pdbx_description
1 polymer ?
#
loop_
_entity_poly.entity_id
_entity_poly.type
_entity_poly.pdbx_seq_one_letter_code
_entity_poly.pdbx_strand_id
1 'polypeptide(L)' 'MPRKCVVKVVLSKEQRAILTELARRLGTSESETLRMALMDYVKELSLMKETIHRGKN' A
#
# COMPACT_ATOMS: atom_id res chain seq x y z
N MET A 1 -10.45 -19.21 7.86
CA MET A 1 -9.87 -17.95 8.38
C MET A 1 -8.72 -17.54 7.47
N PRO A 2 -8.70 -16.32 6.90
CA PRO A 2 -7.56 -15.86 6.12
C PRO A 2 -6.28 -15.93 6.97
N ARG A 3 -5.23 -16.57 6.45
CA ARG A 3 -3.96 -16.73 7.17
C ARG A 3 -3.24 -15.38 7.19
N LYS A 4 -2.88 -14.89 8.37
CA LYS A 4 -2.07 -13.68 8.50
C LYS A 4 -0.65 -13.97 8.00
N CYS A 5 -0.31 -13.47 6.81
CA CYS A 5 1.06 -13.49 6.31
C CYS A 5 1.83 -12.33 6.94
N VAL A 6 2.96 -12.63 7.59
CA VAL A 6 3.86 -11.61 8.15
C VAL A 6 5.02 -11.43 7.17
N VAL A 7 5.17 -10.22 6.66
CA VAL A 7 6.23 -9.86 5.70
C VAL A 7 7.15 -8.80 6.30
N LYS A 8 8.44 -8.92 6.03
CA LYS A 8 9.43 -7.88 6.39
C LYS A 8 9.54 -6.88 5.24
N VAL A 9 9.27 -5.62 5.52
CA VAL A 9 9.41 -4.52 4.55
C VAL A 9 10.63 -3.69 4.90
N VAL A 10 11.47 -3.41 3.91
CA VAL A 10 12.64 -2.56 4.05
C VAL A 10 12.24 -1.14 3.68
N LEU A 11 12.47 -0.19 4.59
CA LEU A 11 12.16 1.23 4.40
C LEU A 11 13.41 2.06 4.67
N SER A 12 13.57 3.16 3.93
CA SER A 12 14.51 4.21 4.31
C SER A 12 14.09 4.86 5.63
N LYS A 13 15.00 5.62 6.26
CA LYS A 13 14.69 6.35 7.49
C LYS A 13 13.54 7.35 7.29
N GLU A 14 13.52 8.04 6.16
CA GLU A 14 12.50 9.03 5.81
C GLU A 14 11.15 8.35 5.56
N GLN A 15 11.15 7.25 4.80
CA GLN A 15 9.93 6.47 4.54
C GLN A 15 9.31 5.95 5.85
N ARG A 16 10.14 5.49 6.78
CA ARG A 16 9.66 5.06 8.10
C ARG A 16 9.05 6.22 8.89
N ALA A 17 9.68 7.39 8.90
CA ALA A 17 9.13 8.57 9.57
C ALA A 17 7.77 8.98 9.01
N ILE A 18 7.61 8.94 7.67
CA ILE A 18 6.33 9.19 7.00
C ILE A 18 5.28 8.16 7.44
N LEU A 19 5.62 6.87 7.42
CA LEU A 19 4.71 5.79 7.82
C LEU A 19 4.26 5.95 9.29
N THR A 20 5.20 6.24 10.20
CA THR A 20 4.89 6.43 11.62
C THR A 20 3.95 7.63 11.82
N GLU A 21 4.19 8.75 11.14
CA GLU A 21 3.31 9.93 11.26
C GLU A 21 1.92 9.67 10.67
N LEU A 22 1.83 8.97 9.53
CA LEU A 22 0.54 8.57 8.94
C LEU A 22 -0.24 7.63 9.87
N ALA A 23 0.43 6.61 10.40
CA ALA A 23 -0.17 5.67 11.35
C ALA A 23 -0.71 6.40 12.59
N ARG A 24 0.07 7.35 13.13
CA ARG A 24 -0.32 8.20 14.26
C ARG A 24 -1.55 9.05 13.95
N ARG A 25 -1.60 9.72 12.80
CA ARG A 25 -2.72 10.57 12.38
C ARG A 25 -4.01 9.78 12.12
N LEU A 26 -3.87 8.58 11.54
CA LEU A 26 -5.00 7.71 11.22
C LEU A 26 -5.46 6.88 12.43
N GLY A 27 -4.73 6.88 13.53
CA GLY A 27 -5.04 6.05 14.71
C GLY A 27 -4.95 4.55 14.42
N THR A 28 -4.10 4.14 13.48
CA THR A 28 -3.94 2.74 13.04
C THR A 28 -2.52 2.25 13.30
N SER A 29 -2.31 0.93 13.24
CA SER A 29 -0.96 0.35 13.30
C SER A 29 -0.20 0.59 12.00
N GLU A 30 1.13 0.69 12.06
CA GLU A 30 1.98 0.81 10.85
C GLU A 30 1.70 -0.31 9.83
N SER A 31 1.41 -1.52 10.30
CA SER A 31 1.05 -2.67 9.44
C SER A 31 -0.29 -2.47 8.71
N GLU A 32 -1.26 -1.81 9.34
CA GLU A 32 -2.56 -1.52 8.72
C GLU A 32 -2.45 -0.35 7.75
N THR A 33 -1.72 0.71 8.13
CA THR A 33 -1.43 1.83 7.23
C THR A 33 -0.72 1.34 5.96
N LEU A 34 0.28 0.47 6.10
CA LEU A 34 1.00 -0.08 4.95
C LEU A 34 0.12 -1.02 4.12
N ARG A 35 -0.80 -1.77 4.75
CA ARG A 35 -1.80 -2.59 4.04
C ARG A 35 -2.70 -1.70 3.19
N MET A 36 -3.23 -0.61 3.76
CA MET A 36 -4.07 0.34 3.02
C MET A 36 -3.32 0.93 1.82
N ALA A 37 -2.12 1.44 2.03
CA ALA A 37 -1.29 2.02 0.97
C ALA A 37 -0.97 1.00 -0.14
N LEU A 38 -0.64 -0.24 0.22
CA LEU A 38 -0.39 -1.31 -0.75
C LEU A 38 -1.64 -1.63 -1.57
N MET A 39 -2.81 -1.77 -0.93
CA MET A 39 -4.05 -2.07 -1.63
C MET A 39 -4.45 -0.94 -2.58
N ASP A 40 -4.24 0.32 -2.17
CA ASP A 40 -4.52 1.49 -2.99
C ASP A 40 -3.61 1.54 -4.23
N TYR A 41 -2.30 1.36 -4.03
CA TYR A 41 -1.33 1.24 -5.11
C TYR A 41 -1.66 0.11 -6.10
N VAL A 42 -2.08 -1.06 -5.60
CA VAL A 42 -2.48 -2.20 -6.45
C VAL A 42 -3.73 -1.86 -7.29
N LYS A 43 -4.68 -1.10 -6.74
CA LYS A 43 -5.84 -0.61 -7.50
C LYS A 43 -5.41 0.34 -8.60
N GLU A 44 -4.55 1.31 -8.31
CA GLU A 44 -4.02 2.24 -9.31
C GLU A 44 -3.27 1.51 -10.42
N LEU A 45 -2.41 0.53 -10.08
CA LEU A 45 -1.72 -0.30 -11.06
C LEU A 45 -2.67 -1.11 -11.93
N SER A 46 -3.74 -1.68 -11.35
CA SER A 46 -4.75 -2.44 -12.10
C SER A 46 -5.50 -1.53 -13.07
N LEU A 47 -5.91 -0.34 -12.62
CA LEU A 47 -6.54 0.69 -13.44
C LEU A 47 -5.62 1.14 -14.60
N MET A 48 -4.33 1.34 -14.33
CA MET A 48 -3.35 1.68 -15.36
C MET A 48 -3.18 0.55 -16.38
N LYS A 49 -3.16 -0.72 -15.94
CA LYS A 49 -3.12 -1.88 -16.85
C LYS A 49 -4.37 -1.98 -17.71
N GLU A 50 -5.57 -1.73 -17.17
CA GLU A 50 -6.80 -1.74 -17.95
C GLU A 50 -6.87 -0.58 -18.97
N THR A 51 -6.38 0.60 -18.58
CA THR A 51 -6.40 1.80 -19.45
C THR A 51 -5.48 1.64 -20.67
N ILE A 52 -4.34 0.96 -20.53
CA ILE A 52 -3.43 0.70 -21.65
C ILE A 52 -4.02 -0.30 -22.68
N HIS A 53 -4.87 -1.22 -22.25
CA HIS A 53 -5.51 -2.19 -23.16
C HIS A 53 -6.76 -1.65 -23.87
N ARG A 54 -7.33 -0.53 -23.42
CA ARG A 54 -8.55 0.05 -24.00
C ARG A 54 -8.31 0.91 -25.26
N GLY A 55 -7.04 1.06 -25.68
CA GLY A 55 -6.65 1.78 -26.91
C GLY A 55 -6.44 0.89 -28.16
N LYS A 56 -6.72 -0.42 -28.08
CA LYS A 56 -6.71 -1.33 -29.25
C LYS A 56 -8.08 -1.97 -29.41
N ASN A 57 -9.05 -1.21 -29.90
CA ASN A 57 -10.11 -1.73 -30.77
C ASN A 57 -10.73 -0.57 -31.56
#